data_AF-A0A420MGX0-F1
#
_entry.id   AF-A0A420MGX0-F1
#
_cell.length_a   1.000
_cell.length_b   1.000
_cell.length_c   1.000
_cell.angle_alpha   90.00
_cell.angle_beta   90.00
_cell.angle_gamma   90.00
#
_symmetry.space_group_name_H-M   'P 1'
#
loop_
_entity.id
_entity.type
_entity.pdbx_description
1 polymer ?
#
loop_
_entity_poly.entity_id
_entity_poly.type
_entity_poly.pdbx_seq_one_letter_code
_entity_poly.pdbx_strand_id
1 'polypeptide(L)'
;LHALSLHPGIIQTNLSQYLSKEVLESLARNESLHKSMKSVPQGAATTLYAALSKEWEGRGGKYLSNLAEEEPADTTGDWLQSEVGYAPWAYDEQTCVL
;
A
#
# COMPACT_ATOMS: atom_id res chain seq x y z
N LEU A 1 14.52 -18.76 1.95
CA LEU A 1 13.83 -17.87 1.00
C LEU A 1 12.63 -17.29 1.74
N HIS A 2 12.44 -15.97 1.69
CA HIS A 2 11.24 -15.30 2.22
C HIS A 2 10.51 -14.55 1.10
N ALA A 3 9.28 -14.13 1.35
CA ALA A 3 8.54 -13.22 0.49
C ALA A 3 7.92 -12.12 1.36
N LEU A 4 7.82 -10.91 0.81
CA LEU A 4 7.20 -9.75 1.45
C LEU A 4 6.20 -9.15 0.45
N SER A 5 5.12 -8.59 0.97
CA SER A 5 4.19 -7.76 0.21
C SER A 5 4.30 -6.33 0.68
N LEU A 6 3.94 -5.35 -0.15
CA LEU A 6 4.03 -3.95 0.22
C LEU A 6 3.06 -3.05 -0.55
N HIS A 7 2.76 -1.89 0.03
CA HIS A 7 2.12 -0.77 -0.63
C HIS A 7 3.16 0.34 -0.93
N PRO A 8 3.37 0.72 -2.19
CA PRO A 8 4.32 1.79 -2.54
C PRO A 8 3.77 3.19 -2.23
N GLY A 9 2.48 3.31 -1.86
CA GLY A 9 1.76 4.57 -1.80
C GLY A 9 1.20 4.98 -3.16
N ILE A 10 0.49 6.11 -3.19
CA ILE A 10 -0.14 6.64 -4.40
C ILE A 10 0.87 7.48 -5.16
N ILE A 11 1.19 7.08 -6.39
CA ILE A 11 2.21 7.73 -7.24
C ILE A 11 1.60 8.01 -8.60
N GLN A 12 1.84 9.20 -9.14
CA GLN A 12 1.41 9.56 -10.49
C GLN A 12 2.26 8.82 -11.53
N THR A 13 1.83 7.61 -11.87
CA THR A 13 2.39 6.78 -12.93
C THR A 13 1.38 6.62 -14.06
N ASN A 14 1.72 5.83 -15.09
CA ASN A 14 0.79 5.52 -16.18
C ASN A 14 -0.29 4.48 -15.80
N LEU A 15 -0.39 4.09 -14.53
CA LEU A 15 -1.38 3.11 -14.06
C LEU A 15 -2.82 3.57 -14.30
N SER A 16 -3.10 4.85 -14.11
CA SER A 16 -4.44 5.43 -14.23
C SER A 16 -4.84 5.82 -15.67
N GLN A 17 -4.00 5.55 -16.68
CA GLN A 17 -4.20 6.04 -18.06
C GLN A 17 -5.48 5.57 -18.75
N TYR A 18 -6.04 4.44 -18.30
CA TYR A 18 -7.27 3.85 -18.84
C TYR A 18 -8.50 4.10 -17.96
N LEU A 19 -8.35 4.87 -16.87
CA LEU A 19 -9.50 5.30 -16.08
C LEU A 19 -10.33 6.32 -16.88
N SER A 20 -11.64 6.33 -16.65
CA SER A 20 -12.52 7.33 -17.27
C SER A 20 -12.14 8.74 -16.82
N LYS A 21 -12.45 9.74 -17.65
CA LYS A 21 -12.23 11.16 -17.30
C LYS A 21 -12.92 11.53 -16.00
N GLU A 22 -14.14 11.03 -15.79
CA GLU A 22 -14.91 11.26 -14.56
C GLU A 22 -14.19 10.74 -13.32
N VAL A 23 -13.62 9.53 -13.37
CA VAL A 23 -12.84 8.97 -12.26
C VAL A 23 -11.58 9.79 -12.01
N LEU A 24 -10.85 10.17 -13.06
CA LEU A 24 -9.65 11.00 -12.94
C LEU A 24 -9.96 12.36 -12.31
N GLU A 25 -11.05 13.01 -12.72
CA GLU A 25 -11.51 14.27 -12.14
C GLU A 25 -11.93 14.12 -10.67
N SER A 26 -12.60 13.02 -10.32
CA SER A 26 -12.99 12.72 -8.93
C SER A 26 -11.75 12.55 -8.05
N LEU A 27 -10.74 11.81 -8.51
CA LEU A 27 -9.48 11.63 -7.79
C LEU A 27 -8.73 12.96 -7.64
N ALA A 28 -8.71 13.79 -8.69
CA ALA A 28 -8.05 15.09 -8.69
C ALA A 28 -8.73 16.14 -7.79
N ARG A 29 -10.02 15.96 -7.45
CA ARG A 29 -10.73 16.84 -6.50
C ARG A 29 -10.60 16.39 -5.05
N ASN A 30 -10.05 15.20 -4.80
CA ASN A 30 -9.87 14.68 -3.45
C ASN A 30 -8.58 15.27 -2.83
N GLU A 31 -8.74 16.28 -1.97
CA GLU A 31 -7.62 16.93 -1.29
C GLU A 31 -6.80 15.99 -0.41
N SER A 32 -7.45 15.00 0.22
CA SER A 32 -6.75 14.04 1.09
C SER A 32 -5.78 13.21 0.28
N LEU A 33 -6.24 12.66 -0.85
CA LEU A 33 -5.40 11.91 -1.78
C LEU A 33 -4.26 12.78 -2.30
N HIS A 34 -4.56 14.02 -2.71
CA HIS A 34 -3.53 14.94 -3.19
C HIS A 34 -2.42 15.23 -2.17
N LYS A 35 -2.78 15.35 -0.88
CA LYS A 35 -1.82 15.59 0.20
C LYS A 35 -0.96 14.36 0.52
N SER A 36 -1.47 13.15 0.25
CA SER A 36 -0.77 11.90 0.51
C SER A 36 0.00 11.36 -0.71
N MET A 37 -0.18 11.95 -1.90
CA MET A 37 0.57 11.56 -3.10
C MET A 37 2.08 11.63 -2.89
N LYS A 38 2.76 10.58 -3.35
CA LYS A 38 4.20 10.44 -3.29
C LYS A 38 4.85 10.79 -4.63
N SER A 39 6.05 11.35 -4.55
CA SER A 39 6.98 11.40 -5.68
C SER A 39 7.45 9.99 -6.07
N VAL A 40 8.00 9.84 -7.27
CA VAL A 40 8.53 8.54 -7.74
C VAL A 40 9.60 7.96 -6.79
N PRO A 41 10.60 8.72 -6.30
CA PRO A 41 11.57 8.18 -5.35
C PRO A 41 10.95 7.75 -4.00
N GLN A 42 9.99 8.51 -3.47
CA GLN A 42 9.26 8.14 -2.25
C GLN A 42 8.45 6.86 -2.45
N GLY A 43 7.87 6.69 -3.64
CA GLY A 43 7.13 5.49 -4.02
C GLY A 43 7.99 4.22 -4.09
N ALA A 44 9.21 4.35 -4.60
CA ALA A 44 10.17 3.24 -4.67
C ALA A 44 10.80 2.89 -3.32
N ALA A 45 10.74 3.78 -2.34
CA ALA A 45 11.48 3.66 -1.08
C ALA A 45 11.10 2.39 -0.29
N THR A 46 9.80 2.06 -0.21
CA THR A 46 9.36 0.84 0.51
C THR A 46 9.84 -0.43 -0.18
N THR A 47 9.89 -0.45 -1.52
CA THR A 47 10.46 -1.56 -2.29
C THR A 47 11.94 -1.75 -2.00
N LEU A 48 12.72 -0.66 -1.97
CA LEU A 48 14.14 -0.74 -1.65
C LEU A 48 14.37 -1.20 -0.21
N TYR A 49 13.57 -0.70 0.74
CA TYR A 49 13.63 -1.13 2.13
C TYR A 49 13.29 -2.62 2.29
N ALA A 50 12.22 -3.10 1.65
CA ALA A 50 11.85 -4.51 1.65
C ALA A 50 12.95 -5.40 1.05
N ALA A 51 13.58 -4.96 -0.05
CA ALA A 51 14.54 -5.76 -0.78
C ALA A 51 15.95 -5.76 -0.17
N LEU A 52 16.37 -4.66 0.49
CA LEU A 52 17.76 -4.43 0.88
C LEU A 52 17.98 -4.35 2.39
N SER A 53 16.95 -4.12 3.20
CA SER A 53 17.11 -4.02 4.65
C SER A 53 17.40 -5.38 5.27
N LYS A 54 18.44 -5.44 6.11
CA LYS A 54 18.76 -6.62 6.93
C LYS A 54 17.69 -6.95 7.95
N GLU A 55 16.81 -6.00 8.24
CA GLU A 55 15.70 -6.17 9.18
C GLU A 55 14.78 -7.35 8.81
N TRP A 56 14.69 -7.69 7.52
CA TRP A 56 13.80 -8.73 7.01
C TRP A 56 14.46 -10.11 6.93
N GLU A 57 15.74 -10.25 7.28
CA GLU A 57 16.42 -11.54 7.32
C GLU A 57 15.70 -12.50 8.28
N GLY A 58 15.20 -13.62 7.76
CA GLY A 58 14.41 -14.59 8.53
C GLY A 58 12.95 -14.17 8.83
N ARG A 59 12.51 -12.97 8.41
CA ARG A 59 11.14 -12.45 8.60
C ARG A 59 10.40 -12.36 7.27
N GLY A 60 9.67 -13.41 6.91
CA GLY A 60 8.82 -13.44 5.71
C GLY A 60 7.34 -13.29 6.01
N GLY A 61 6.53 -13.18 4.96
CA GLY A 61 5.07 -13.11 5.06
C GLY A 61 4.57 -11.84 5.73
N LYS A 62 5.28 -10.72 5.56
CA LYS A 62 4.89 -9.41 6.12
C LYS A 62 4.37 -8.48 5.03
N TYR A 63 3.49 -7.57 5.43
CA TYR A 63 2.98 -6.49 4.60
C TYR A 63 3.58 -5.16 5.07
N LEU A 64 4.18 -4.43 4.15
CA LEU A 64 4.93 -3.22 4.45
C LEU A 64 4.31 -1.99 3.79
N SER A 65 4.34 -0.86 4.47
CA SER A 65 4.06 0.45 3.88
C SER A 65 4.86 1.50 4.62
N ASN A 66 5.14 2.64 3.96
CA ASN A 66 5.81 3.78 4.60
C ASN A 66 7.11 3.43 5.35
N LEU A 67 7.89 2.48 4.82
CA LEU A 67 9.13 1.97 5.44
C LEU A 67 8.92 1.27 6.81
N ALA A 68 7.75 0.66 7.04
CA ALA A 68 7.41 -0.05 8.27
C ALA A 68 6.65 -1.36 7.99
N GLU A 69 6.67 -2.29 8.96
CA GLU A 69 5.66 -3.35 9.06
C GLU A 69 4.32 -2.70 9.41
N GLU A 70 3.28 -3.05 8.67
CA GLU A 70 1.94 -2.54 8.91
C GLU A 70 1.18 -3.37 9.94
N GLU A 71 0.12 -2.77 10.50
CA GLU A 71 -0.86 -3.44 11.36
C GLU A 71 -2.14 -3.77 10.57
N PRO A 72 -3.10 -4.53 11.12
CA PRO A 72 -4.41 -4.66 10.50
C PRO A 72 -5.04 -3.30 10.22
N ALA A 73 -5.57 -3.12 9.01
CA ALA A 73 -6.29 -1.92 8.62
C ALA A 73 -7.59 -1.78 9.42
N ASP A 74 -7.95 -0.54 9.75
CA ASP A 74 -9.30 -0.24 10.22
C ASP A 74 -10.29 -0.39 9.06
N THR A 75 -11.19 -1.36 9.17
CA THR A 75 -12.20 -1.67 8.15
C THR A 75 -13.52 -0.93 8.37
N THR A 76 -13.63 -0.07 9.39
CA THR A 76 -14.86 0.64 9.73
C THR A 76 -15.07 1.92 8.91
N GLY A 77 -13.99 2.46 8.32
CA GLY A 77 -13.99 3.68 7.51
C GLY A 77 -14.08 3.46 5.99
N ASP A 78 -14.05 4.57 5.25
CA ASP A 78 -13.89 4.54 3.80
C ASP A 78 -12.48 4.03 3.45
N TRP A 79 -12.41 2.92 2.71
CA TRP A 79 -11.16 2.31 2.27
C TRP A 79 -10.28 3.28 1.47
N LEU A 80 -10.87 4.28 0.81
CA LEU A 80 -10.13 5.30 0.08
C LEU A 80 -9.32 6.24 1.00
N GLN A 81 -9.64 6.26 2.29
CA GLN A 81 -8.98 7.07 3.31
C GLN A 81 -7.97 6.27 4.15
N SER A 82 -7.98 4.93 4.02
CA SER A 82 -7.06 4.05 4.72
C SER A 82 -5.93 3.62 3.79
N GLU A 83 -4.86 4.42 3.74
CA GLU A 83 -3.70 4.13 2.88
C GLU A 83 -2.78 3.02 3.42
N VAL A 84 -3.07 2.53 4.62
CA VAL A 84 -2.16 1.71 5.44
C VAL A 84 -2.91 0.51 6.02
N GLY A 85 -2.14 -0.52 6.33
CA GLY A 85 -2.66 -1.76 6.88
C GLY A 85 -3.07 -2.83 5.86
N TYR A 86 -3.21 -4.05 6.36
CA TYR A 86 -3.71 -5.21 5.63
C TYR A 86 -5.07 -5.65 6.18
N ALA A 87 -5.83 -6.43 5.41
CA ALA A 87 -7.12 -6.92 5.86
C ALA A 87 -6.98 -7.72 7.18
N PRO A 88 -7.83 -7.52 8.21
CA PRO A 88 -7.65 -8.16 9.52
C PRO A 88 -7.54 -9.70 9.51
N TRP A 89 -8.08 -10.34 8.47
CA TRP A 89 -8.03 -11.79 8.25
C TRP A 89 -6.84 -12.26 7.38
N ALA A 90 -5.92 -11.38 6.97
CA ALA A 90 -4.86 -11.72 6.01
C ALA A 90 -3.91 -12.84 6.48
N TYR A 91 -3.79 -13.05 7.79
CA TYR A 91 -2.97 -14.10 8.39
C TYR A 91 -3.78 -15.20 9.10
N ASP A 92 -5.11 -15.14 9.03
CA ASP A 92 -5.97 -16.18 9.60
C ASP A 92 -6.20 -17.29 8.57
N GLU A 93 -5.60 -18.45 8.80
CA GLU A 93 -5.69 -19.61 7.91
C GLU A 93 -7.12 -20.12 7.69
N GLN A 94 -8.04 -19.87 8.62
CA GLN A 94 -9.41 -20.37 8.56
C GLN A 94 -10.35 -19.41 7.81
N THR A 95 -10.08 -18.11 7.88
CA THR A 95 -10.93 -17.08 7.28
C THR A 95 -10.34 -16.43 6.02
N CYS A 96 -9.06 -16.69 5.72
CA CYS A 96 -8.43 -16.31 4.47
C CYS A 96 -8.96 -17.18 3.30
N VAL A 97 -10.10 -16.80 2.75
CA VAL A 97 -10.66 -17.40 1.53
C VAL A 97 -10.17 -16.58 0.33
N LEU A 98 -9.42 -17.22 -0.57
CA LEU A 98 -9.02 -16.67 -1.88
C LEU A 98 -10.16 -16.73 -2.90
#